data_AF-A0A9J6CAU8-F1
#
_entry.id   AF-A0A9J6CAU8-F1
#
_cell.length_a   1.000
_cell.length_b   1.000
_cell.length_c   1.000
_cell.angle_alpha   90.00
_cell.angle_beta   90.00
_cell.angle_gamma   90.00
#
_symmetry.space_group_name_H-M   'P 1'
#
loop_
_entity.id
_entity.type
_entity.pdbx_description
1 polymer ?
#
loop_
_entity_poly.entity_id
_entity_poly.type
_entity_poly.pdbx_seq_one_letter_code
_entity_poly.pdbx_strand_id
1 'polypeptide(L)'
;MSYRSHVAAPSRVFDHLYDPIFTTSDQKNVYKENCVALTRSAPIHVYPVYDSMFTELNYEERNCYAYQRNTLPFIASTKQQQQQERNISVTGVDRPKFFSNPISNIRTMNIGLMADKNAIESHDESQVKYKTTAMQTVYRESSAQTRAWLPECFTEEIIDDVPEVVYIADMIDSVTYPGLREIEIIERARKRRSWEMSLPPIKQADEIPSRVAALEAFEWEEWIAREKEINECQQARLKIVADLIAKREEKHKMSSNQKVENCKRRALEERNKQKEILM
;
A
#
# COMPACT_ATOMS: atom_id res chain seq x y z
N MET A 1 -17.63 -15.84 34.41
CA MET A 1 -18.33 -16.05 33.13
C MET A 1 -17.36 -15.78 32.00
N SER A 2 -16.77 -16.82 31.41
CA SER A 2 -15.83 -16.67 30.30
C SER A 2 -16.60 -16.43 29.00
N TYR A 3 -16.39 -15.28 28.36
CA TYR A 3 -16.85 -15.09 27.00
C TYR A 3 -16.06 -16.02 26.08
N ARG A 4 -16.75 -17.01 25.54
CA ARG A 4 -16.26 -17.89 24.49
C ARG A 4 -16.12 -17.03 23.23
N SER A 5 -14.91 -16.56 22.94
CA SER A 5 -14.61 -15.96 21.65
C SER A 5 -14.81 -17.04 20.58
N HIS A 6 -15.92 -17.00 19.86
CA HIS A 6 -16.02 -17.66 18.58
C HIS A 6 -15.12 -16.88 17.61
N VAL A 7 -13.82 -17.14 17.67
CA VAL A 7 -12.95 -16.93 16.52
C VAL A 7 -13.46 -17.90 15.48
N ALA A 8 -14.36 -17.44 14.61
CA ALA A 8 -14.66 -18.16 13.39
C ALA A 8 -13.32 -18.31 12.68
N ALA A 9 -12.85 -19.55 12.53
CA ALA A 9 -11.66 -19.82 11.73
C ALA A 9 -11.89 -19.14 10.37
N PRO A 10 -10.87 -18.47 9.78
CA PRO A 10 -11.02 -17.89 8.46
C PRO A 10 -11.49 -18.99 7.53
N SER A 11 -12.72 -18.87 7.01
CA SER A 11 -13.28 -19.88 6.12
C SER A 11 -12.36 -20.04 4.93
N ARG A 12 -12.08 -21.29 4.56
CA ARG A 12 -11.21 -21.55 3.41
C ARG A 12 -11.89 -21.00 2.16
N VAL A 13 -11.09 -20.49 1.22
CA VAL A 13 -11.61 -19.77 0.05
C VAL A 13 -12.64 -20.59 -0.74
N PHE A 14 -12.50 -21.92 -0.75
CA PHE A 14 -13.37 -22.86 -1.47
C PHE A 14 -14.25 -23.71 -0.55
N ASP A 15 -14.53 -23.28 0.69
CA ASP A 15 -15.29 -24.10 1.66
C ASP A 15 -16.66 -24.53 1.11
N HIS A 16 -17.35 -23.64 0.37
CA HIS A 16 -18.67 -23.92 -0.19
C HIS A 16 -18.68 -25.05 -1.25
N LEU A 17 -17.52 -25.45 -1.79
CA LEU A 17 -17.41 -26.61 -2.68
C LEU A 17 -17.26 -27.93 -1.91
N TYR A 18 -16.68 -27.89 -0.71
CA TYR A 18 -16.29 -29.09 0.05
C TYR A 18 -17.17 -29.33 1.27
N ASP A 19 -17.95 -28.35 1.67
CA ASP A 19 -18.83 -28.44 2.82
C ASP A 19 -20.15 -29.16 2.45
N PRO A 20 -20.40 -30.38 2.98
CA PRO A 20 -21.61 -31.14 2.67
C PRO A 20 -22.89 -30.51 3.24
N ILE A 21 -22.79 -29.56 4.18
CA ILE A 21 -23.95 -28.83 4.72
C ILE A 21 -24.20 -27.50 4.00
N PHE A 22 -23.33 -27.12 3.05
CA PHE A 22 -23.56 -25.91 2.26
C PHE A 22 -24.77 -26.09 1.36
N THR A 23 -25.81 -25.31 1.65
CA THR A 23 -27.05 -25.29 0.86
C THR A 23 -27.32 -23.88 0.39
N THR A 24 -27.74 -23.75 -0.86
CA THR A 24 -28.11 -22.46 -1.44
C THR A 24 -29.44 -22.57 -2.14
N SER A 25 -30.23 -21.51 -2.09
CA SER A 25 -31.58 -21.48 -2.66
C SER A 25 -31.62 -21.51 -4.19
N ASP A 26 -30.56 -21.04 -4.87
CA ASP A 26 -30.50 -20.90 -6.33
C ASP A 26 -29.08 -21.17 -6.86
N GLN A 27 -28.98 -21.67 -8.09
CA GLN A 27 -27.71 -21.90 -8.79
C GLN A 27 -26.91 -20.60 -8.99
N LYS A 28 -27.60 -19.46 -9.11
CA LYS A 28 -26.96 -18.15 -9.20
C LYS A 28 -26.12 -17.82 -7.98
N ASN A 29 -26.57 -18.25 -6.79
CA ASN A 29 -25.84 -18.00 -5.56
C ASN A 29 -24.59 -18.88 -5.50
N VAL A 30 -24.65 -20.13 -5.98
CA VAL A 30 -23.47 -20.99 -6.14
C VAL A 30 -22.46 -20.37 -7.11
N TYR A 31 -22.93 -19.82 -8.24
CA TYR A 31 -22.06 -19.09 -9.17
C TYR A 31 -21.41 -17.87 -8.53
N LYS A 32 -22.16 -17.11 -7.74
CA LYS A 32 -21.64 -15.94 -7.01
C LYS A 32 -20.55 -16.35 -6.02
N GLU A 33 -20.77 -17.39 -5.21
CA GLU A 33 -19.75 -17.90 -4.29
C GLU A 33 -18.51 -18.42 -5.02
N ASN A 34 -18.69 -19.07 -6.18
CA ASN A 34 -17.58 -19.45 -7.06
C ASN A 34 -16.77 -18.24 -7.54
N CYS A 35 -17.43 -17.15 -7.99
CA CYS A 35 -16.73 -15.92 -8.40
C CYS A 35 -15.97 -15.28 -7.25
N VAL A 36 -16.56 -15.23 -6.05
CA VAL A 36 -15.93 -14.68 -4.84
C VAL A 36 -14.70 -15.52 -4.47
N ALA A 37 -14.81 -16.85 -4.50
CA ALA A 37 -13.72 -17.76 -4.21
C ALA A 37 -12.57 -17.66 -5.22
N LEU A 38 -12.88 -17.58 -6.51
CA LEU A 38 -11.87 -17.37 -7.55
C LEU A 38 -11.14 -16.04 -7.39
N THR A 39 -11.87 -14.97 -7.05
CA THR A 39 -11.26 -13.65 -6.83
C THR A 39 -10.38 -13.63 -5.59
N ARG A 40 -10.81 -14.29 -4.50
CA ARG A 40 -10.04 -14.39 -3.26
C ARG A 40 -8.81 -15.30 -3.34
N SER A 41 -8.83 -16.30 -4.23
CA SER A 41 -7.72 -17.24 -4.41
C SER A 41 -6.76 -16.84 -5.54
N ALA A 42 -7.14 -15.88 -6.39
CA ALA A 42 -6.31 -15.44 -7.50
C ALA A 42 -4.99 -14.87 -6.99
N PRO A 43 -3.82 -15.40 -7.41
CA PRO A 43 -2.56 -14.80 -7.06
C PRO A 43 -2.42 -13.44 -7.76
N ILE A 44 -1.93 -12.46 -7.00
CA ILE A 44 -1.68 -11.10 -7.49
C ILE A 44 -0.22 -11.02 -7.92
N HIS A 45 0.02 -10.63 -9.17
CA HIS A 45 1.35 -10.27 -9.67
C HIS A 45 1.51 -8.76 -9.68
N VAL A 46 2.67 -8.31 -9.25
CA VAL A 46 3.05 -6.89 -9.22
C VAL A 46 4.12 -6.70 -10.29
N TYR A 47 3.85 -5.84 -11.27
CA TYR A 47 4.83 -5.46 -12.29
C TYR A 47 5.21 -3.99 -12.10
N PRO A 48 6.50 -3.64 -12.10
CA PRO A 48 6.92 -2.25 -12.06
C PRO A 48 6.58 -1.56 -13.38
N VAL A 49 6.09 -0.32 -13.31
CA VAL A 49 5.96 0.55 -14.49
C VAL A 49 7.27 1.30 -14.62
N TYR A 50 8.13 0.89 -15.57
CA TYR A 50 9.51 1.39 -15.64
C TYR A 50 9.61 2.90 -15.82
N ASP A 51 8.65 3.52 -16.52
CA ASP A 51 8.66 4.97 -16.78
C ASP A 51 8.43 5.81 -15.51
N SER A 52 7.66 5.29 -14.55
CA SER A 52 7.26 5.99 -13.32
C SER A 52 7.78 5.31 -12.05
N MET A 53 8.65 4.31 -12.16
CA MET A 53 9.06 3.42 -11.06
C MET A 53 9.66 4.18 -9.87
N PHE A 54 10.41 5.25 -10.16
CA PHE A 54 11.10 6.07 -9.15
C PHE A 54 10.38 7.40 -8.88
N THR A 55 9.19 7.58 -9.44
CA THR A 55 8.44 8.82 -9.34
C THR A 55 7.72 8.93 -7.98
N GLU A 56 7.85 10.09 -7.34
CA GLU A 56 7.18 10.40 -6.06
C GLU A 56 5.77 11.01 -6.24
N LEU A 57 5.39 11.31 -7.48
CA LEU A 57 4.09 11.90 -7.82
C LEU A 57 2.96 10.91 -7.51
N ASN A 58 1.99 11.36 -6.71
CA ASN A 58 0.87 10.52 -6.27
C ASN A 58 -0.13 10.14 -7.37
N TYR A 59 -0.08 10.81 -8.53
CA TYR A 59 -0.95 10.53 -9.67
C TYR A 59 -0.34 9.55 -10.67
N GLU A 60 0.97 9.28 -10.58
CA GLU A 60 1.64 8.28 -11.42
C GLU A 60 1.75 6.96 -10.65
N GLU A 61 1.30 5.87 -11.26
CA GLU A 61 1.37 4.55 -10.65
C GLU A 61 2.79 3.97 -10.80
N ARG A 62 3.46 3.64 -9.69
CA ARG A 62 4.79 2.98 -9.73
C ARG A 62 4.73 1.51 -10.15
N ASN A 63 3.62 0.84 -9.81
CA ASN A 63 3.41 -0.58 -10.03
C ASN A 63 2.01 -0.81 -10.58
N CYS A 64 1.87 -1.74 -11.52
CA CYS A 64 0.59 -2.25 -11.94
C CYS A 64 0.31 -3.63 -11.32
N TYR A 65 -0.94 -3.86 -10.92
CA TYR A 65 -1.39 -5.08 -10.27
C TYR A 65 -2.25 -5.89 -11.23
N ALA A 66 -1.88 -7.15 -11.46
CA ALA A 66 -2.64 -8.05 -12.31
C ALA A 66 -3.07 -9.31 -11.55
N TYR A 67 -4.35 -9.65 -11.63
CA TYR A 67 -4.86 -10.93 -11.15
C TYR A 67 -4.55 -12.02 -12.17
N GLN A 68 -3.88 -13.08 -11.76
CA GLN A 68 -3.81 -14.29 -12.57
C GLN A 68 -5.13 -15.06 -12.46
N ARG A 69 -5.69 -15.47 -13.59
CA ARG A 69 -6.91 -16.28 -13.61
C ARG A 69 -6.66 -17.61 -12.91
N ASN A 70 -7.41 -17.86 -11.84
CA ASN A 70 -7.47 -19.15 -11.17
C ASN A 70 -8.69 -19.95 -11.67
N THR A 71 -8.61 -21.28 -11.63
CA THR A 71 -9.71 -22.18 -11.99
C THR A 71 -10.26 -22.87 -10.75
N LEU A 72 -11.54 -23.24 -10.76
CA LEU A 72 -12.12 -23.98 -9.64
C LEU A 72 -11.47 -25.37 -9.54
N PRO A 73 -11.10 -25.83 -8.33
CA PRO A 73 -10.40 -27.09 -8.13
C PRO A 73 -11.24 -28.33 -8.44
N PHE A 74 -12.57 -28.21 -8.46
CA PHE A 74 -13.48 -29.28 -8.86
C PHE A 74 -14.62 -28.71 -9.71
N ILE A 75 -14.74 -29.19 -10.95
CA ILE A 75 -15.94 -29.01 -11.76
C ILE A 75 -16.78 -30.26 -11.53
N ALA A 76 -17.72 -30.19 -10.60
CA ALA A 76 -18.78 -31.20 -10.59
C ALA A 76 -19.39 -31.17 -11.99
N SER A 77 -19.44 -32.33 -12.66
CA SER A 77 -20.21 -32.50 -13.90
C SER A 77 -21.68 -32.25 -13.57
N THR A 78 -22.06 -30.98 -13.47
CA THR A 78 -23.43 -30.57 -13.56
C THR A 78 -23.82 -30.96 -14.96
N LYS A 79 -24.56 -32.07 -15.06
CA LYS A 79 -25.32 -32.44 -16.26
C LYS A 79 -25.74 -31.14 -16.91
N GLN A 80 -25.20 -30.86 -18.10
CA GLN A 80 -25.55 -29.68 -18.87
C GLN A 80 -27.06 -29.72 -18.98
N GLN A 81 -27.76 -28.95 -18.13
CA GLN A 81 -29.16 -28.70 -18.33
C GLN A 81 -29.17 -27.96 -19.64
N GLN A 82 -29.68 -28.63 -20.68
CA GLN A 82 -29.93 -28.04 -21.98
C GLN A 82 -30.53 -26.66 -21.73
N GLN A 83 -29.72 -25.62 -21.98
CA GLN A 83 -30.22 -24.26 -21.93
C GLN A 83 -31.27 -24.23 -23.01
N GLN A 84 -32.54 -24.24 -22.61
CA GLN A 84 -33.62 -23.89 -23.53
C GLN A 84 -33.23 -22.53 -24.09
N GLU A 85 -33.03 -22.48 -25.41
CA GLU A 85 -32.72 -21.27 -26.14
C GLU A 85 -33.81 -20.26 -25.81
N ARG A 86 -33.51 -19.33 -24.89
CA ARG A 86 -34.44 -18.23 -24.63
C ARG A 86 -34.36 -17.36 -25.87
N ASN A 87 -35.52 -17.04 -26.44
CA ASN A 87 -35.61 -16.07 -27.52
C ASN A 87 -35.16 -14.71 -26.98
N ILE A 88 -33.88 -14.38 -27.14
CA ILE A 88 -33.30 -13.14 -26.66
C ILE A 88 -33.61 -12.06 -27.70
N SER A 89 -34.47 -11.11 -27.34
CA SER A 89 -34.75 -9.96 -28.21
C SER A 89 -33.66 -8.91 -28.06
N VAL A 90 -33.16 -8.38 -29.19
CA VAL A 90 -32.18 -7.28 -29.21
C VAL A 90 -32.79 -5.98 -28.63
N THR A 91 -34.12 -5.88 -28.57
CA THR A 91 -34.86 -4.74 -28.04
C THR A 91 -35.50 -5.06 -26.67
N GLY A 92 -35.62 -4.04 -25.81
CA GLY A 92 -36.26 -4.15 -24.50
C GLY A 92 -35.30 -4.55 -23.37
N VAL A 93 -35.71 -5.50 -22.52
CA VAL A 93 -35.03 -5.88 -21.27
C VAL A 93 -33.64 -6.49 -21.52
N ASP A 94 -33.46 -7.18 -22.65
CA ASP A 94 -32.19 -7.82 -23.01
C ASP A 94 -31.24 -6.92 -23.82
N ARG A 95 -31.68 -5.70 -24.18
CA ARG A 95 -30.88 -4.69 -24.90
C ARG A 95 -29.48 -4.43 -24.29
N PRO A 96 -29.30 -4.25 -22.96
CA PRO A 96 -27.97 -4.00 -22.40
C PRO A 96 -26.96 -5.15 -22.54
N LYS A 97 -27.40 -6.35 -22.97
CA LYS A 97 -26.50 -7.49 -23.24
C LYS A 97 -25.84 -7.39 -24.62
N PHE A 98 -26.46 -6.71 -25.57
CA PHE A 98 -25.95 -6.54 -26.95
C PHE A 98 -25.30 -5.19 -27.18
N PHE A 99 -25.66 -4.20 -26.37
CA PHE A 99 -25.10 -2.85 -26.42
C PHE A 99 -24.45 -2.54 -25.09
N SER A 100 -23.12 -2.59 -25.03
CA SER A 100 -22.40 -1.92 -23.96
C SER A 100 -22.33 -0.43 -24.32
N ASN A 101 -22.97 0.42 -23.52
CA ASN A 101 -22.47 1.79 -23.43
C ASN A 101 -21.04 1.63 -22.92
N PRO A 102 -20.00 2.14 -23.61
CA PRO A 102 -18.67 2.16 -23.02
C PRO A 102 -18.79 3.01 -21.75
N ILE A 103 -18.85 2.35 -20.60
CA ILE A 103 -18.64 2.99 -19.31
C ILE A 103 -17.13 3.21 -19.29
N SER A 104 -16.71 4.22 -20.04
CA SER A 104 -15.39 4.79 -19.90
C SER A 104 -15.25 5.16 -18.43
N ASN A 105 -14.15 4.76 -17.80
CA ASN A 105 -13.70 5.29 -16.51
C ASN A 105 -13.31 6.78 -16.61
N ILE A 106 -14.05 7.56 -17.39
CA ILE A 106 -13.97 9.02 -17.40
C ILE A 106 -14.64 9.43 -16.10
N ARG A 107 -13.80 9.64 -15.08
CA ARG A 107 -14.03 10.68 -14.09
C ARG A 107 -14.58 11.87 -14.85
N THR A 108 -15.81 12.24 -14.52
CA THR A 108 -16.50 13.45 -14.96
C THR A 108 -15.51 14.57 -15.26
N MET A 109 -15.12 14.70 -16.53
CA MET A 109 -14.81 16.01 -17.08
C MET A 109 -16.09 16.79 -16.88
N ASN A 110 -16.03 17.88 -16.12
CA ASN A 110 -17.07 18.89 -16.06
C ASN A 110 -17.27 19.45 -17.47
N ILE A 111 -18.03 18.74 -18.29
CA ILE A 111 -18.63 19.28 -19.50
C ILE A 111 -19.95 19.84 -19.00
N GLY A 112 -19.89 21.11 -18.60
CA GLY A 112 -21.10 21.91 -18.39
C GLY A 112 -21.88 21.90 -19.69
N LEU A 113 -22.93 21.08 -19.74
CA LEU A 113 -24.01 21.29 -20.68
C LEU A 113 -24.55 22.69 -20.36
N MET A 114 -24.40 23.63 -21.28
CA MET A 114 -25.02 24.95 -21.19
C MET A 114 -26.52 24.76 -21.14
N ALA A 115 -27.07 24.62 -19.93
CA ALA A 115 -28.50 24.69 -19.69
C ALA A 115 -28.91 26.17 -19.78
N ASP A 116 -30.02 26.41 -20.48
CA ASP A 116 -30.54 27.72 -20.82
C ASP A 116 -30.59 28.69 -19.63
N LYS A 117 -30.06 29.90 -19.83
CA LYS A 117 -29.91 30.97 -18.83
C LYS A 117 -31.23 31.66 -18.42
N ASN A 118 -32.38 31.00 -18.51
CA ASN A 118 -33.68 31.60 -18.20
C ASN A 118 -34.47 30.74 -17.20
N ALA A 119 -33.94 30.58 -15.99
CA ALA A 119 -34.72 30.16 -14.83
C ALA A 119 -34.07 30.77 -13.57
N ILE A 120 -34.31 32.06 -13.36
CA ILE A 120 -34.10 32.70 -12.06
C ILE A 120 -35.37 32.41 -11.26
N GLU A 121 -35.34 31.36 -10.45
CA GLU A 121 -36.26 31.20 -9.34
C GLU A 121 -35.46 31.19 -8.04
N SER A 122 -35.91 32.06 -7.13
CA SER A 122 -35.37 32.31 -5.80
C SER A 122 -35.37 31.05 -4.95
N HIS A 123 -34.18 30.48 -4.71
CA HIS A 123 -33.98 29.52 -3.64
C HIS A 123 -33.48 30.26 -2.39
N ASP A 124 -34.37 30.38 -1.41
CA ASP A 124 -34.05 30.75 -0.04
C ASP A 124 -32.92 29.87 0.51
N GLU A 125 -31.88 30.50 1.05
CA GLU A 125 -30.80 29.85 1.80
C GLU A 125 -31.35 29.21 3.09
N SER A 126 -31.92 28.03 2.94
CA SER A 126 -32.22 27.16 4.08
C SER A 126 -30.90 26.54 4.53
N GLN A 127 -30.31 27.12 5.59
CA GLN A 127 -29.12 26.59 6.26
C GLN A 127 -29.28 25.08 6.50
N VAL A 128 -28.50 24.28 5.78
CA VAL A 128 -28.43 22.83 6.00
C VAL A 128 -27.88 22.61 7.41
N LYS A 129 -28.77 22.31 8.36
CA LYS A 129 -28.40 21.91 9.72
C LYS A 129 -27.74 20.53 9.65
N TYR A 130 -26.41 20.50 9.61
CA TYR A 130 -25.67 19.26 9.82
C TYR A 130 -25.71 18.91 11.32
N LYS A 131 -26.06 17.67 11.63
CA LYS A 131 -25.99 17.12 12.99
C LYS A 131 -24.74 16.25 13.08
N THR A 132 -23.67 16.80 13.64
CA THR A 132 -22.46 16.02 13.94
C THR A 132 -22.79 14.99 15.01
N THR A 133 -22.81 13.72 14.63
CA THR A 133 -23.02 12.61 15.57
C THR A 133 -21.67 11.92 15.76
N ALA A 134 -21.04 12.12 16.91
CA ALA A 134 -19.77 11.45 17.23
C ALA A 134 -20.07 9.98 17.59
N MET A 135 -19.45 9.04 16.88
CA MET A 135 -19.53 7.61 17.16
C MET A 135 -18.19 7.17 17.73
N GLN A 136 -18.14 6.88 19.02
CA GLN A 136 -16.93 6.43 19.71
C GLN A 136 -16.84 4.91 19.63
N THR A 137 -15.96 4.39 18.76
CA THR A 137 -15.61 2.97 18.78
C THR A 137 -14.75 2.69 20.01
N VAL A 138 -15.11 1.65 20.79
CA VAL A 138 -14.38 1.23 22.00
C VAL A 138 -12.94 0.77 21.69
N TYR A 139 -12.67 0.46 20.42
CA TYR A 139 -11.35 0.15 19.89
C TYR A 139 -10.80 1.37 19.14
N ARG A 140 -9.87 2.08 19.77
CA ARG A 140 -9.10 3.17 19.16
C ARG A 140 -7.76 2.59 18.71
N GLU A 141 -7.61 2.35 17.41
CA GLU A 141 -6.31 2.01 16.84
C GLU A 141 -5.55 3.31 16.57
N SER A 142 -4.59 3.64 17.44
CA SER A 142 -3.76 4.86 17.32
C SER A 142 -2.94 4.89 16.04
N SER A 143 -2.70 3.74 15.40
CA SER A 143 -1.99 3.62 14.11
C SER A 143 -2.84 3.99 12.89
N ALA A 144 -4.16 4.12 13.02
CA ALA A 144 -5.07 4.47 11.94
C ALA A 144 -5.55 5.93 12.00
N GLN A 145 -5.02 6.73 12.94
CA GLN A 145 -5.43 8.11 13.13
C GLN A 145 -4.63 9.06 12.22
N THR A 146 -5.25 9.53 11.15
CA THR A 146 -4.71 10.58 10.28
C THR A 146 -4.55 11.88 11.08
N ARG A 147 -3.50 12.65 10.79
CA ARG A 147 -3.35 14.02 11.31
C ARG A 147 -4.63 14.80 10.98
N ALA A 148 -5.15 15.56 11.95
CA ALA A 148 -6.24 16.48 11.66
C ALA A 148 -5.80 17.40 10.53
N TRP A 149 -6.68 17.61 9.54
CA TRP A 149 -6.36 18.45 8.39
C TRP A 149 -5.88 19.83 8.88
N LEU A 150 -4.64 20.18 8.54
CA LEU A 150 -4.09 21.50 8.81
C LEU A 150 -4.31 22.33 7.53
N PRO A 151 -4.97 23.49 7.61
CA PRO A 151 -5.08 24.38 6.47
C PRO A 151 -3.67 24.79 6.00
N GLU A 152 -3.44 24.79 4.70
CA GLU A 152 -2.24 25.40 4.12
C GLU A 152 -2.18 26.87 4.56
N CYS A 153 -1.05 27.29 5.12
CA CYS A 153 -0.87 28.67 5.53
C CYS A 153 -0.50 29.50 4.30
N PHE A 154 -1.44 30.33 3.86
CA PHE A 154 -1.21 31.29 2.78
C PHE A 154 -0.87 32.65 3.38
N THR A 155 0.20 33.28 2.91
CA THR A 155 0.40 34.71 3.10
C THR A 155 -0.44 35.43 2.04
N GLU A 156 -1.36 36.31 2.46
CA GLU A 156 -2.27 37.05 1.57
C GLU A 156 -1.52 38.00 0.60
N GLU A 157 -0.28 38.33 0.93
CA GLU A 157 0.63 39.11 0.10
C GLU A 157 1.73 38.20 -0.45
N ILE A 158 2.02 38.33 -1.75
CA ILE A 158 3.20 37.77 -2.41
C ILE A 158 4.40 38.55 -1.86
N ILE A 159 4.79 38.24 -0.64
CA ILE A 159 6.03 38.72 -0.05
C ILE A 159 7.11 37.81 -0.64
N ASP A 160 8.10 38.40 -1.32
CA ASP A 160 9.24 37.69 -1.92
C ASP A 160 10.02 36.81 -0.91
N ASP A 161 9.71 36.95 0.38
CA ASP A 161 10.33 36.27 1.51
C ASP A 161 9.27 35.51 2.33
N VAL A 162 8.86 34.34 1.83
CA VAL A 162 7.95 33.43 2.55
C VAL A 162 8.65 33.00 3.85
N PRO A 163 8.02 33.19 5.04
CA PRO A 163 8.67 32.89 6.30
C PRO A 163 9.04 31.42 6.42
N GLU A 164 10.30 31.14 6.81
CA GLU A 164 10.88 29.79 6.87
C GLU A 164 10.03 28.79 7.68
N VAL A 165 9.26 29.31 8.65
CA VAL A 165 8.37 28.56 9.53
C VAL A 165 7.29 27.78 8.77
N VAL A 166 6.82 28.29 7.62
CA VAL A 166 5.81 27.64 6.76
C VAL A 166 6.35 26.32 6.18
N TYR A 167 7.59 26.33 5.70
CA TYR A 167 8.27 25.15 5.16
C TYR A 167 8.71 24.17 6.25
N ILE A 168 9.12 24.70 7.40
CA ILE A 168 9.51 23.89 8.55
C ILE A 168 8.34 23.05 9.07
N ALA A 169 7.10 23.57 9.03
CA ALA A 169 5.92 22.86 9.49
C ALA A 169 5.55 21.65 8.60
N ASP A 170 5.81 21.73 7.29
CA ASP A 170 5.58 20.64 6.33
C ASP A 170 6.73 19.62 6.35
N MET A 171 7.94 20.09 6.65
CA MET A 171 9.16 19.27 6.68
C MET A 171 9.34 18.49 8.00
N ILE A 172 8.81 18.99 9.12
CA ILE A 172 8.89 18.32 10.41
C ILE A 172 7.62 17.48 10.61
N ASP A 173 7.74 16.18 10.33
CA ASP A 173 6.65 15.22 10.52
C ASP A 173 6.40 14.86 12.00
N SER A 174 7.24 15.35 12.92
CA SER A 174 7.27 14.88 14.31
C SER A 174 6.56 15.79 15.31
N VAL A 175 5.83 15.16 16.24
CA VAL A 175 5.21 15.74 17.45
C VAL A 175 6.25 16.19 18.50
N THR A 176 7.55 16.00 18.23
CA THR A 176 8.66 16.28 19.14
C THR A 176 9.50 17.48 18.70
N TYR A 177 10.28 18.04 19.63
CA TYR A 177 11.26 19.09 19.36
C TYR A 177 12.25 18.63 18.27
N PRO A 178 12.65 19.50 17.32
CA PRO A 178 13.56 19.15 16.24
C PRO A 178 14.90 18.62 16.78
N GLY A 179 15.34 17.48 16.26
CA GLY A 179 16.65 16.90 16.51
C GLY A 179 17.69 17.33 15.48
N LEU A 180 18.85 16.67 15.50
CA LEU A 180 19.96 16.97 14.59
C LEU A 180 19.59 16.78 13.11
N ARG A 181 18.72 15.80 12.83
CA ARG A 181 18.30 15.47 11.47
C ARG A 181 17.44 16.59 10.88
N GLU A 182 16.46 17.06 11.64
CA GLU A 182 15.58 18.14 11.24
C GLU A 182 16.39 19.42 10.99
N ILE A 183 17.36 19.72 11.86
CA ILE A 183 18.28 20.85 11.70
C ILE A 183 19.07 20.73 10.38
N GLU A 184 19.61 19.56 10.05
CA GLU A 184 20.35 19.35 8.79
C GLU A 184 19.47 19.60 7.56
N ILE A 185 18.20 19.18 7.58
CA ILE A 185 17.28 19.42 6.47
C ILE A 185 16.99 20.93 6.35
N ILE A 186 16.81 21.64 7.47
CA ILE A 186 16.64 23.11 7.49
C ILE A 186 17.86 23.81 6.89
N GLU A 187 19.06 23.42 7.32
CA GLU A 187 20.31 24.01 6.82
C GLU A 187 20.50 23.76 5.32
N ARG A 188 20.14 22.56 4.83
CA ARG A 188 20.17 22.24 3.40
C ARG A 188 19.18 23.08 2.61
N ALA A 189 17.95 23.25 3.11
CA ALA A 189 16.95 24.11 2.49
C ALA A 189 17.39 25.58 2.45
N ARG A 190 18.07 26.08 3.50
CA ARG A 190 18.68 27.41 3.52
C ARG A 190 19.82 27.53 2.50
N LYS A 191 20.71 26.52 2.42
CA LYS A 191 21.78 26.46 1.41
C LYS A 191 21.19 26.56 0.01
N ARG A 192 20.16 25.76 -0.31
CA ARG A 192 19.47 25.78 -1.60
C ARG A 192 18.92 27.17 -1.91
N ARG A 193 18.14 27.78 -1.00
CA ARG A 193 17.59 29.12 -1.19
C ARG A 193 18.68 30.18 -1.39
N SER A 194 19.71 30.17 -0.56
CA SER A 194 20.83 31.12 -0.69
C SER A 194 21.56 30.99 -2.04
N TRP A 195 21.67 29.75 -2.53
CA TRP A 195 22.26 29.45 -3.83
C TRP A 195 21.35 29.89 -4.98
N GLU A 196 20.05 29.58 -4.93
CA GLU A 196 19.05 30.04 -5.91
C GLU A 196 19.01 31.57 -6.01
N MET A 197 19.06 32.27 -4.87
CA MET A 197 19.14 33.73 -4.81
C MET A 197 20.47 34.29 -5.33
N SER A 198 21.56 33.52 -5.25
CA SER A 198 22.86 33.92 -5.80
C SER A 198 22.92 33.79 -7.33
N LEU A 199 21.96 33.11 -7.97
CA LEU A 199 21.96 32.92 -9.41
C LEU A 199 21.58 34.24 -10.12
N PRO A 200 22.35 34.68 -11.13
CA PRO A 200 22.01 35.87 -11.90
C PRO A 200 20.70 35.67 -12.67
N PRO A 201 19.93 36.75 -12.93
CA PRO A 201 18.75 36.68 -13.80
C PRO A 201 19.16 36.35 -15.23
N ILE A 202 18.40 35.49 -15.90
CA ILE A 202 18.63 35.08 -17.29
C ILE A 202 18.29 36.26 -18.20
N LYS A 203 19.27 36.77 -18.97
CA LYS A 203 19.06 37.88 -19.91
C LYS A 203 19.01 37.41 -21.36
N GLN A 204 19.75 36.34 -21.69
CA GLN A 204 19.86 35.80 -23.04
C GLN A 204 19.55 34.29 -23.05
N ALA A 205 18.94 33.81 -24.13
CA ALA A 205 18.57 32.39 -24.27
C ALA A 205 19.78 31.44 -24.23
N ASP A 206 20.96 31.91 -24.63
CA ASP A 206 22.21 31.13 -24.64
C ASP A 206 22.77 30.83 -23.23
N GLU A 207 22.30 31.54 -22.19
CA GLU A 207 22.70 31.32 -20.79
C GLU A 207 21.89 30.20 -20.10
N ILE A 208 20.73 29.85 -20.66
CA ILE A 208 19.85 28.78 -20.17
C ILE A 208 20.58 27.44 -20.00
N PRO A 209 21.33 26.91 -21.00
CA PRO A 209 22.00 25.62 -20.83
C PRO A 209 23.03 25.64 -19.69
N SER A 210 23.74 26.75 -19.49
CA SER A 210 24.67 26.88 -18.37
C SER A 210 23.96 26.86 -17.02
N ARG A 211 22.76 27.44 -16.93
CA ARG A 211 21.93 27.41 -15.72
C ARG A 211 21.37 26.02 -15.45
N VAL A 212 20.88 25.34 -16.48
CA VAL A 212 20.41 23.96 -16.37
C VAL A 212 21.52 23.04 -15.85
N ALA A 213 22.73 23.14 -16.41
CA ALA A 213 23.87 22.36 -15.91
C ALA A 213 24.21 22.65 -14.44
N ALA A 214 24.10 23.92 -14.01
CA ALA A 214 24.32 24.29 -12.61
C ALA A 214 23.22 23.74 -11.67
N LEU A 215 21.96 23.75 -12.13
CA LEU A 215 20.82 23.16 -11.42
C LEU A 215 20.97 21.64 -11.31
N GLU A 216 21.26 20.97 -12.41
CA GLU A 216 21.52 19.53 -12.44
C GLU A 216 22.63 19.17 -11.45
N ALA A 217 23.77 19.87 -11.48
CA ALA A 217 24.88 19.62 -10.56
C ALA A 217 24.46 19.74 -9.08
N PHE A 218 23.62 20.71 -8.74
CA PHE A 218 23.10 20.86 -7.39
C PHE A 218 22.09 19.76 -7.03
N GLU A 219 21.19 19.38 -7.94
CA GLU A 219 20.28 18.24 -7.77
C GLU A 219 21.04 16.94 -7.54
N TRP A 220 22.16 16.73 -8.24
CA TRP A 220 23.06 15.60 -8.02
C TRP A 220 23.64 15.58 -6.60
N GLU A 221 24.08 16.72 -6.06
CA GLU A 221 24.54 16.80 -4.66
C GLU A 221 23.45 16.37 -3.68
N GLU A 222 22.21 16.77 -3.92
CA GLU A 222 21.07 16.41 -3.09
C GLU A 222 20.68 14.95 -3.20
N TRP A 223 20.73 14.39 -4.41
CA TRP A 223 20.53 12.97 -4.66
C TRP A 223 21.59 12.14 -3.93
N ILE A 224 22.86 12.54 -3.97
CA ILE A 224 23.94 11.88 -3.22
C ILE A 224 23.67 11.92 -1.72
N ALA A 225 23.23 13.07 -1.18
CA ALA A 225 22.90 13.19 0.24
C ALA A 225 21.74 12.26 0.64
N ARG A 226 20.71 12.15 -0.20
CA ARG A 226 19.58 11.23 -0.01
C ARG A 226 20.02 9.76 -0.12
N GLU A 227 20.86 9.43 -1.09
CA GLU A 227 21.38 8.07 -1.28
C GLU A 227 22.21 7.63 -0.08
N LYS A 228 23.04 8.53 0.46
CA LYS A 228 23.81 8.29 1.69
C LYS A 228 22.89 7.95 2.86
N GLU A 229 21.82 8.71 3.06
CA GLU A 229 20.85 8.46 4.13
C GLU A 229 20.15 7.10 3.97
N ILE A 230 19.72 6.77 2.75
CA ILE A 230 19.13 5.46 2.45
C ILE A 230 20.12 4.35 2.78
N ASN A 231 21.39 4.53 2.40
CA ASN A 231 22.45 3.56 2.68
C ASN A 231 22.68 3.40 4.19
N GLU A 232 22.70 4.48 4.97
CA GLU A 232 22.80 4.41 6.44
C GLU A 232 21.63 3.62 7.06
N CYS A 233 20.40 3.88 6.61
CA CYS A 233 19.22 3.11 7.00
C CYS A 233 19.35 1.63 6.63
N GLN A 234 19.83 1.32 5.43
CA GLN A 234 20.05 -0.04 4.97
C GLN A 234 21.14 -0.75 5.77
N GLN A 235 22.25 -0.07 6.08
CA GLN A 235 23.34 -0.60 6.90
C GLN A 235 22.88 -0.92 8.32
N ALA A 236 22.07 -0.05 8.93
CA ALA A 236 21.46 -0.31 10.23
C ALA A 236 20.58 -1.57 10.20
N ARG A 237 19.75 -1.74 9.16
CA ARG A 237 18.93 -2.95 8.97
C ARG A 237 19.80 -4.19 8.76
N LEU A 238 20.84 -4.10 7.93
CA LEU A 238 21.76 -5.21 7.67
C LEU A 238 22.49 -5.65 8.93
N LYS A 239 22.89 -4.72 9.80
CA LYS A 239 23.52 -5.02 11.09
C LYS A 239 22.60 -5.88 11.97
N ILE A 240 21.32 -5.51 12.07
CA ILE A 240 20.33 -6.28 12.82
C ILE A 240 20.18 -7.69 12.22
N VAL A 241 20.11 -7.80 10.89
CA VAL A 241 20.00 -9.09 10.20
C VAL A 241 21.25 -9.96 10.48
N ALA A 242 22.44 -9.39 10.43
CA ALA A 242 23.69 -10.09 10.73
C ALA A 242 23.70 -10.64 12.17
N ASP A 243 23.30 -9.81 13.15
CA ASP A 243 23.20 -10.24 14.56
C ASP A 243 22.19 -11.37 14.75
N LEU A 244 21.06 -11.33 14.03
CA LEU A 244 20.04 -12.39 14.07
C LEU A 244 20.55 -13.70 13.47
N ILE A 245 21.31 -13.64 12.37
CA ILE A 245 21.94 -14.80 11.75
C ILE A 245 22.96 -15.43 12.71
N ALA A 246 23.83 -14.62 13.31
CA ALA A 246 24.82 -15.10 14.27
C ALA A 246 24.16 -15.81 15.47
N LYS A 247 23.12 -15.21 16.06
CA LYS A 247 22.33 -15.83 17.14
C LYS A 247 21.67 -17.14 16.72
N ARG A 248 21.18 -17.20 15.48
CA ARG A 248 20.55 -18.40 14.91
C ARG A 248 21.57 -19.52 14.76
N GLU A 249 22.75 -19.23 14.21
CA GLU A 249 23.84 -20.18 14.01
C GLU A 249 24.38 -20.72 15.33
N GLU A 250 24.56 -19.86 16.33
CA GLU A 250 24.97 -20.28 17.67
C GLU A 250 23.96 -21.26 18.28
N LYS A 251 22.67 -20.94 18.21
CA LYS A 251 21.60 -21.84 18.67
C LYS A 251 21.62 -23.18 17.94
N HIS A 252 21.81 -23.18 16.62
CA HIS A 252 21.94 -24.40 15.83
C HIS A 252 23.16 -25.23 16.25
N LYS A 253 24.31 -24.58 16.44
CA LYS A 253 25.55 -25.23 16.88
C LYS A 253 25.38 -25.85 18.26
N MET A 254 24.79 -25.13 19.21
CA MET A 254 24.52 -25.64 20.57
C MET A 254 23.57 -26.84 20.54
N SER A 255 22.48 -26.78 19.76
CA SER A 255 21.57 -27.92 19.60
C SER A 255 22.25 -29.12 18.93
N SER A 256 23.08 -28.89 17.91
CA SER A 256 23.84 -29.95 17.24
C SER A 256 24.85 -30.60 18.20
N ASN A 257 25.64 -29.79 18.91
CA ASN A 257 26.60 -30.27 19.90
C ASN A 257 25.92 -31.08 21.00
N GLN A 258 24.78 -30.62 21.52
CA GLN A 258 24.03 -31.37 22.53
C GLN A 258 23.57 -32.74 22.02
N LYS A 259 23.15 -32.84 20.75
CA LYS A 259 22.82 -34.14 20.13
C LYS A 259 24.05 -35.04 20.03
N VAL A 260 25.19 -34.51 19.60
CA VAL A 260 26.46 -35.24 19.51
C VAL A 260 26.90 -35.74 20.89
N GLU A 261 26.87 -34.89 21.92
CA GLU A 261 27.23 -35.26 23.29
C GLU A 261 26.29 -36.34 23.87
N ASN A 262 24.98 -36.24 23.59
CA ASN A 262 24.02 -37.28 23.97
C ASN A 262 24.32 -38.62 23.29
N CYS A 263 24.68 -38.62 22.00
CA CYS A 263 25.09 -39.83 21.29
C CYS A 263 26.38 -40.43 21.87
N LYS A 264 27.40 -39.59 22.14
CA LYS A 264 28.65 -40.03 22.78
C LYS A 264 28.39 -40.66 24.15
N ARG A 265 27.54 -40.04 24.97
CA ARG A 265 27.17 -40.57 26.29
C ARG A 265 26.55 -41.96 26.19
N ARG A 266 25.59 -42.14 25.28
CA ARG A 266 24.94 -43.45 25.05
C ARG A 266 25.96 -44.52 24.62
N ALA A 267 26.83 -44.19 23.66
CA ALA A 267 27.87 -45.11 23.20
C ALA A 267 28.86 -45.48 24.32
N LEU A 268 29.22 -44.53 25.20
CA LEU A 268 30.08 -44.79 26.35
C LEU A 268 29.42 -45.71 27.37
N GLU A 269 28.13 -45.49 27.67
CA GLU A 269 27.34 -46.33 28.56
C GLU A 269 27.25 -47.78 28.04
N GLU A 270 26.99 -47.97 26.74
CA GLU A 270 26.99 -49.29 26.10
C GLU A 270 28.35 -49.98 26.20
N ARG A 271 29.44 -49.26 25.90
CA ARG A 271 30.81 -49.76 26.03
C ARG A 271 31.14 -50.16 27.48
N ASN A 272 30.69 -49.38 28.47
CA ASN A 272 30.91 -49.70 29.88
C ASN A 272 30.16 -50.97 30.29
N LYS A 273 28.90 -51.12 29.89
CA LYS A 273 28.13 -52.35 30.13
C LYS A 273 28.80 -53.58 29.51
N GLN A 274 29.30 -53.46 28.27
CA GLN A 274 30.04 -54.55 27.63
C GLN A 274 31.31 -54.93 28.41
N LYS A 275 32.02 -53.94 28.96
CA LYS A 275 33.19 -54.19 29.81
C LYS A 275 32.85 -54.89 31.11
N GLU A 276 31.74 -54.54 31.76
CA GLU A 276 31.26 -55.21 32.98
C GLU A 276 30.84 -56.65 32.72
N ILE A 277 30.32 -56.98 31.53
CA ILE A 277 29.97 -58.35 31.15
C ILE A 277 31.21 -59.22 30.87
N LEU A 278 32.31 -58.60 30.40
CA LEU A 278 33.55 -59.29 30.04
C LEU A 278 34.51 -59.48 31.23
N MET A 279 34.25 -58.84 32.37
CA MET A 279 35.01 -58.99 33.62
C MET A 279 34.33 -60.01 34.54
#